data_AF-A0A351NTB5-F1
#
_entry.id   AF-A0A351NTB5-F1
#
_cell.length_a   1.000
_cell.length_b   1.000
_cell.length_c   1.000
_cell.angle_alpha   90.00
_cell.angle_beta   90.00
_cell.angle_gamma   90.00
#
_symmetry.space_group_name_H-M   'P 1'
#
loop_
_entity.id
_entity.type
_entity.pdbx_description
1 polymer ?
#
loop_
_entity_poly.entity_id
_entity_poly.type
_entity_poly.pdbx_seq_one_letter_code
_entity_poly.pdbx_strand_id
1 'polypeptide(L)'
;FGAASKEGDATMVSLAYMPDGIFGLGRLQASVRYQEFSPDDDSDDTTRVDVGLTSLIKGHGARVGIYFGDQETGSSSTKSIKLGIQLKL
;
A
#
# COMPACT_ATOMS: atom_id res chain seq x y z
N PHE A 1 3.87 -26.90 0.77
CA PHE A 1 4.04 -25.48 0.41
C PHE A 1 4.98 -24.84 1.43
N GLY A 2 6.29 -24.97 1.23
CA GLY A 2 7.29 -24.29 2.05
C GLY A 2 7.65 -22.99 1.37
N ALA A 3 7.27 -21.85 1.95
CA ALA A 3 7.86 -20.59 1.54
C ALA A 3 9.32 -20.64 1.99
N ALA A 4 10.26 -20.74 1.04
CA ALA A 4 11.66 -20.52 1.36
C ALA A 4 11.74 -19.08 1.88
N SER A 5 12.01 -18.93 3.17
CA SER A 5 12.29 -17.63 3.76
C SER A 5 13.57 -17.14 3.11
N LYS A 6 13.47 -16.15 2.21
CA LYS A 6 14.64 -15.46 1.69
C LYS A 6 15.09 -14.48 2.77
N GLU A 7 16.31 -14.66 3.26
CA GLU A 7 16.97 -13.67 4.10
C GLU A 7 17.30 -12.44 3.24
N GLY A 8 17.25 -11.26 3.86
CA GLY A 8 17.42 -10.00 3.16
C GLY A 8 16.86 -8.82 3.94
N ASP A 9 17.27 -7.63 3.52
CA ASP A 9 16.86 -6.37 4.12
C ASP A 9 15.54 -5.88 3.51
N ALA A 10 14.65 -5.41 4.39
CA ALA A 10 13.37 -4.84 4.01
C ALA A 10 13.26 -3.41 4.53
N THR A 11 13.09 -2.45 3.63
CA THR A 11 12.84 -1.06 3.98
C THR A 11 11.43 -0.66 3.55
N MET A 12 10.71 0.00 4.46
CA MET A 12 9.40 0.56 4.16
C MET A 12 9.35 2.02 4.62
N VAL A 13 8.91 2.88 3.72
CA VAL A 13 8.59 4.27 4.02
C VAL A 13 7.16 4.54 3.60
N SER A 14 6.37 5.12 4.50
CA SER A 14 5.00 5.50 4.18
C SER A 14 4.70 6.92 4.65
N LEU A 15 3.98 7.65 3.80
CA LEU A 15 3.48 8.98 4.08
C LEU A 15 1.98 8.96 3.84
N ALA A 16 1.23 9.49 4.81
CA ALA A 16 -0.20 9.65 4.69
C ALA A 16 -0.59 11.05 5.13
N TYR A 17 -1.49 11.67 4.38
CA TYR A 17 -2.03 12.99 4.68
C TYR A 17 -3.54 12.95 4.62
N MET A 18 -4.18 13.51 5.66
CA MET A 18 -5.62 13.59 5.78
C MET A 18 -5.99 15.04 6.08
N PRO A 19 -6.37 15.84 5.08
CA PRO A 19 -6.78 17.20 5.31
C PRO A 19 -7.96 17.29 6.28
N ASP A 20 -8.06 18.45 6.95
CA ASP A 20 -9.21 18.78 7.75
C ASP A 20 -10.33 19.25 6.83
N GLY A 21 -11.30 18.37 6.64
CA GLY A 21 -12.41 18.58 5.72
C GLY A 21 -13.22 17.30 5.54
N ILE A 22 -14.53 17.45 5.45
CA ILE A 22 -15.44 16.37 5.09
C ILE A 22 -15.74 16.55 3.60
N PHE A 23 -15.37 15.55 2.82
CA PHE A 23 -15.60 15.51 1.38
C PHE A 23 -16.58 14.36 1.09
N GLY A 24 -17.82 14.71 0.76
CA GLY A 24 -18.89 13.73 0.57
C GLY A 24 -19.26 13.00 1.87
N LEU A 25 -19.09 11.68 1.89
CA LEU A 25 -19.51 10.81 2.99
C LEU A 25 -18.55 10.80 4.20
N GLY A 26 -17.42 11.49 4.11
CA GLY A 26 -16.33 11.27 5.06
C GLY A 26 -15.11 12.16 4.91
N ARG A 27 -14.04 11.82 5.63
CA ARG A 27 -12.71 12.44 5.46
C ARG A 27 -11.91 11.67 4.42
N LEU A 28 -11.19 12.37 3.54
CA LEU A 28 -10.29 11.75 2.59
C LEU A 28 -8.86 11.74 3.14
N GLN A 29 -8.19 10.61 2.98
CA GLN A 29 -6.80 10.39 3.32
C GLN A 29 -6.08 9.91 2.07
N ALA A 30 -5.08 10.67 1.62
CA ALA A 30 -4.16 10.22 0.59
C ALA A 30 -2.97 9.55 1.29
N SER A 31 -2.45 8.48 0.70
CA SER A 31 -1.29 7.75 1.20
C SER A 31 -0.38 7.36 0.05
N VAL A 32 0.92 7.44 0.28
CA VAL A 32 1.92 6.82 -0.56
C VAL A 32 2.79 5.93 0.30
N ARG A 33 3.21 4.80 -0.25
CA ARG A 33 4.08 3.85 0.42
C ARG A 33 5.11 3.35 -0.57
N TYR A 34 6.36 3.46 -0.18
CA TYR A 34 7.50 2.88 -0.83
C TYR A 34 7.95 1.67 -0.01
N GLN A 35 8.20 0.56 -0.69
CA GLN A 35 8.73 -0.66 -0.09
C GLN A 35 9.85 -1.17 -0.97
N GLU A 36 10.93 -1.57 -0.35
CA GLU A 36 12.07 -2.18 -1.01
C GLU A 36 12.44 -3.43 -0.23
N PHE A 37 12.74 -4.49 -0.97
CA PHE A 37 13.23 -5.74 -0.44
C PHE A 37 14.45 -6.16 -1.25
N SER A 38 15.59 -6.21 -0.58
CA SER A 38 16.87 -6.65 -1.12
C SER A 38 17.22 -8.00 -0.52
N PRO A 39 17.07 -9.10 -1.28
CA PRO A 39 17.46 -10.43 -0.81
C PRO A 39 18.99 -10.55 -0.70
N ASP A 40 19.48 -11.31 0.30
CA ASP A 40 20.93 -11.55 0.49
C ASP A 40 21.52 -12.59 -0.49
N ASP A 41 20.69 -13.17 -1.35
CA ASP A 41 21.05 -14.13 -2.40
C ASP A 41 21.24 -13.40 -3.74
N ASP A 42 21.73 -14.08 -4.79
CA ASP A 42 21.88 -13.55 -6.17
C ASP A 42 20.54 -13.27 -6.89
N SER A 43 19.47 -12.99 -6.14
CA SER A 43 18.13 -12.69 -6.65
C SER A 43 17.93 -11.19 -6.85
N ASP A 44 17.06 -10.81 -7.79
CA ASP A 44 16.77 -9.39 -8.06
C ASP A 44 16.08 -8.69 -6.88
N ASP A 45 16.48 -7.44 -6.64
CA ASP A 45 15.80 -6.50 -5.75
C ASP A 45 14.33 -6.32 -6.16
N THR A 46 13.45 -6.20 -5.18
CA THR A 46 12.04 -5.89 -5.40
C THR A 46 11.69 -4.54 -4.81
N THR A 47 11.31 -3.61 -5.69
CA THR A 47 10.82 -2.29 -5.31
C THR A 47 9.32 -2.20 -5.56
N ARG A 48 8.57 -1.59 -4.64
CA ARG A 48 7.13 -1.41 -4.77
C ARG A 48 6.71 -0.03 -4.31
N VAL A 49 5.95 0.64 -5.16
CA VAL A 49 5.31 1.93 -4.86
C VAL A 49 3.80 1.75 -4.88
N ASP A 50 3.15 1.97 -3.75
CA ASP A 50 1.71 1.99 -3.63
C ASP A 50 1.22 3.43 -3.38
N VAL A 51 0.29 3.90 -4.21
CA VAL A 51 -0.42 5.17 -4.04
C VAL A 51 -1.88 4.85 -3.73
N GLY A 52 -2.41 5.43 -2.67
CA GLY A 52 -3.73 5.14 -2.13
C GLY A 52 -4.54 6.37 -1.83
N LEU A 53 -5.86 6.22 -1.96
CA LEU A 53 -6.85 7.16 -1.49
C LEU A 53 -7.88 6.40 -0.66
N THR A 54 -8.08 6.83 0.58
CA THR A 54 -9.02 6.24 1.53
C THR A 54 -10.03 7.28 2.00
N SER A 55 -11.30 6.93 1.97
CA SER A 55 -12.40 7.69 2.55
C SER A 55 -12.84 7.07 3.87
N LEU A 56 -12.86 7.87 4.93
CA LEU A 56 -13.33 7.50 6.26
C LEU A 56 -14.76 8.02 6.45
N ILE A 57 -15.73 7.11 6.40
CA ILE A 57 -17.15 7.42 6.49
C ILE A 57 -17.49 7.87 7.91
N LYS A 58 -18.03 9.09 8.04
CA LYS A 58 -18.40 9.66 9.33
C LYS A 58 -19.63 8.92 9.88
N GLY A 59 -19.60 8.58 11.17
CA GLY A 59 -20.74 7.99 11.89
C GLY A 59 -20.86 6.47 11.87
N HIS A 60 -20.18 5.75 10.96
CA HIS A 60 -20.30 4.29 10.83
C HIS A 60 -18.97 3.53 11.06
N GLY A 61 -17.89 4.24 11.40
CA GLY A 61 -16.58 3.62 11.60
C GLY A 61 -16.02 2.92 10.35
N ALA A 62 -16.63 3.14 9.19
CA ALA A 62 -16.33 2.47 7.94
C ALA A 62 -15.26 3.23 7.14
N ARG A 63 -14.41 2.50 6.43
CA ARG A 63 -13.37 3.03 5.55
C ARG A 63 -13.41 2.32 4.22
N VAL A 64 -13.32 3.09 3.14
CA VAL A 64 -13.23 2.57 1.78
C VAL A 64 -11.98 3.15 1.15
N GLY A 65 -11.11 2.31 0.59
CA GLY A 65 -9.88 2.75 -0.04
C GLY A 65 -9.65 2.09 -1.39
N ILE A 66 -8.99 2.83 -2.26
CA ILE A 66 -8.44 2.34 -3.51
C ILE A 66 -6.93 2.58 -3.51
N TYR A 67 -6.17 1.61 -3.98
CA TYR A 67 -4.72 1.65 -4.01
C TYR A 67 -4.23 1.15 -5.37
N PHE A 68 -3.31 1.88 -5.95
CA PHE A 68 -2.60 1.55 -7.17
C PHE A 68 -1.16 1.25 -6.79
N GLY A 69 -0.70 0.05 -7.12
CA GLY A 69 0.65 -0.39 -6.81
C GLY A 69 1.40 -0.74 -8.07
N ASP A 70 2.61 -0.21 -8.21
CA ASP A 70 3.60 -0.70 -9.17
C ASP A 70 4.68 -1.46 -8.39
N GLN A 71 5.05 -2.63 -8.88
CA GLN A 71 6.10 -3.46 -8.29
C GLN A 71 7.08 -3.85 -9.39
N GLU A 72 8.34 -3.48 -9.19
CA GLU A 72 9.46 -3.82 -10.05
C GLU A 72 10.29 -4.91 -9.36
N THR A 73 10.62 -5.97 -10.10
CA THR A 73 11.54 -7.02 -9.67
C THR A 73 12.50 -7.26 -10.84
N GLY A 74 13.75 -6.82 -10.69
CA GLY A 74 14.74 -6.88 -11.77
C GLY A 74 14.27 -6.14 -13.03
N SER A 75 14.12 -6.86 -14.14
CA SER A 75 13.64 -6.30 -15.42
C SER A 75 12.11 -6.39 -15.63
N SER A 76 11.36 -6.86 -14.64
CA SER A 76 9.91 -7.07 -14.74
C SER A 76 9.14 -6.05 -13.90
N SER A 77 8.03 -5.53 -14.42
CA SER A 77 7.09 -4.65 -13.69
C SER A 77 5.70 -5.29 -13.64
N THR A 78 5.09 -5.24 -12.45
CA THR A 78 3.73 -5.72 -12.17
C THR A 78 2.89 -4.60 -11.58
N LYS A 79 1.85 -4.22 -12.32
CA LYS A 79 0.87 -3.23 -11.88
C LYS A 79 -0.31 -3.90 -11.18
N SER A 80 -0.79 -3.31 -10.10
CA SER A 80 -1.87 -3.84 -9.28
C SER A 80 -2.85 -2.74 -8.88
N ILE A 81 -4.14 -3.09 -8.84
CA ILE A 81 -5.20 -2.23 -8.32
C ILE A 81 -5.86 -3.00 -7.18
N LYS A 82 -5.91 -2.38 -5.99
CA LYS A 82 -6.51 -2.96 -4.79
C LYS A 82 -7.66 -2.07 -4.33
N LEU A 83 -8.81 -2.67 -4.08
CA LEU A 83 -9.93 -2.03 -3.40
C LEU A 83 -10.08 -2.65 -2.01
N GLY A 84 -10.23 -1.81 -1.00
CA GLY A 84 -10.37 -2.22 0.39
C GLY A 84 -11.60 -1.59 1.03
N ILE A 85 -12.39 -2.40 1.73
CA ILE A 85 -13.50 -1.93 2.56
C ILE A 85 -13.25 -2.47 3.96
N GLN A 86 -13.27 -1.58 4.94
CA GLN A 86 -13.14 -1.92 6.36
C GLN A 86 -14.37 -1.39 7.08
N LEU A 87 -15.13 -2.29 7.70
CA LEU A 87 -16.27 -1.95 8.54
C LEU A 87 -15.85 -2.22 9.99
N LYS A 88 -16.05 -1.25 10.88
CA LYS A 88 -16.00 -1.50 12.33
C LYS A 88 -17.43 -1.74 12.80
N LEU A 89 -17.72 -2.96 13.26
CA LEU A 89 -18.92 -3.27 14.03
C LEU A 89 -18.74 -2.83 15.48
#